data_AF-A0A2S6UBM8-F1
#
_entry.id   AF-A0A2S6UBM8-F1
#
_cell.length_a   1.000
_cell.length_b   1.000
_cell.length_c   1.000
_cell.angle_alpha   90.00
_cell.angle_beta   90.00
_cell.angle_gamma   90.00
#
_symmetry.space_group_name_H-M   'P 1'
#
loop_
_entity.id
_entity.type
_entity.pdbx_description
1 polymer ?
#
loop_
_entity_poly.entity_id
_entity_poly.type
_entity_poly.pdbx_seq_one_letter_code
_entity_poly.pdbx_strand_id
1 'polypeptide(L)'
;AVETGVLHVGNLELSILPNVFIGPEAILDRLVASGTMDSHQAFAESRSNALLVGQGNPKDIQGVADIMREDICVAMSNPESEKASFQVYLDSLVALADLAGMDGAALMELFSGKSGRVIFSNTIYHREVPQMLADGRADVAMVYYHLALHYCCIFPDMFSMVALGGTCDDPQQGPAHSITRYHLGLIGDGGDWGSSFVDFMLGNIAGAFYEKHGLQRLG
;
A
#
# COMPACT_ATOMS: atom_id res chain seq x y z
N ALA A 1 8.21 20.15 -0.19
CA ALA A 1 9.12 19.77 -1.28
C ALA A 1 8.59 20.24 -2.63
N VAL A 2 7.47 19.69 -3.15
CA VAL A 2 6.93 20.11 -4.45
C VAL A 2 6.51 21.58 -4.47
N GLU A 3 5.75 22.03 -3.47
CA GLU A 3 5.30 23.43 -3.36
C GLU A 3 6.44 24.42 -3.06
N THR A 4 7.44 23.98 -2.30
CA THR A 4 8.55 24.83 -1.85
C THR A 4 9.74 24.82 -2.80
N GLY A 5 9.81 23.85 -3.72
CA GLY A 5 11.00 23.61 -4.55
C GLY A 5 12.26 23.27 -3.76
N VAL A 6 12.11 22.77 -2.53
CA VAL A 6 13.22 22.47 -1.63
C VAL A 6 13.13 21.04 -1.11
N LEU A 7 14.23 20.29 -1.30
CA LEU A 7 14.45 18.97 -0.74
C LEU A 7 15.49 19.06 0.38
N HIS A 8 15.15 18.55 1.56
CA HIS A 8 16.06 18.42 2.69
C HIS A 8 16.54 16.97 2.85
N VAL A 9 17.85 16.78 2.98
CA VAL A 9 18.47 15.49 3.32
C VAL A 9 19.40 15.72 4.51
N GLY A 10 18.90 15.49 5.72
CA GLY A 10 19.61 15.90 6.94
C GLY A 10 19.75 17.42 6.99
N ASN A 11 20.99 17.92 7.01
CA ASN A 11 21.32 19.34 6.95
C ASN A 11 21.63 19.85 5.52
N LEU A 12 21.56 19.00 4.49
CA LEU A 12 21.67 19.40 3.09
C LEU A 12 20.33 19.95 2.60
N GLU A 13 20.37 21.13 1.98
CA GLU A 13 19.24 21.74 1.30
C GLU A 13 19.51 21.80 -0.20
N LEU A 14 18.59 21.27 -1.00
CA LEU A 14 18.64 21.33 -2.45
C LEU A 14 17.42 22.09 -2.96
N SER A 15 17.65 23.24 -3.61
CA SER A 15 16.60 23.99 -4.31
C SER A 15 16.40 23.40 -5.70
N ILE A 16 15.52 22.40 -5.80
CA ILE A 16 15.19 21.71 -7.04
C ILE A 16 13.69 21.40 -7.09
N LEU A 17 13.07 21.72 -8.22
CA LEU A 17 11.72 21.26 -8.53
C LEU A 17 11.79 19.92 -9.27
N PRO A 18 10.98 18.91 -8.89
CA PRO A 18 10.91 17.68 -9.66
C PRO A 18 10.24 17.96 -11.02
N ASN A 19 10.59 17.19 -12.05
CA ASN A 19 9.92 17.27 -13.35
C ASN A 19 8.52 16.64 -13.33
N VAL A 20 8.37 15.57 -12.55
CA VAL A 20 7.15 14.77 -12.44
C VAL A 20 6.88 14.49 -10.97
N PHE A 21 5.61 14.53 -10.59
CA PHE A 21 5.16 14.06 -9.28
C PHE A 21 4.24 12.86 -9.44
N ILE A 22 4.45 11.85 -8.60
CA ILE A 22 3.66 10.61 -8.57
C ILE A 22 3.06 10.47 -7.17
N GLY A 23 1.77 10.18 -7.10
CA GLY A 23 1.10 10.02 -5.81
C GLY A 23 -0.37 9.67 -5.92
N PRO A 24 -1.10 9.73 -4.78
CA PRO A 24 -2.53 9.54 -4.75
C PRO A 24 -3.26 10.68 -5.47
N GLU A 25 -4.38 10.36 -6.12
CA GLU A 25 -5.23 11.31 -6.86
C GLU A 25 -5.51 12.59 -6.06
N ALA A 26 -6.01 12.47 -4.83
CA ALA A 26 -6.36 13.61 -3.99
C ALA A 26 -5.19 14.57 -3.67
N ILE A 27 -3.94 14.10 -3.76
CA ILE A 27 -2.76 14.97 -3.61
C ILE A 27 -2.50 15.72 -4.91
N LEU A 28 -2.61 15.05 -6.05
CA LEU A 28 -2.39 15.67 -7.35
C LEU A 28 -3.53 16.64 -7.70
N ASP A 29 -4.77 16.37 -7.30
CA ASP A 29 -5.90 17.32 -7.39
C ASP A 29 -5.57 18.65 -6.71
N ARG A 30 -4.88 18.60 -5.55
CA ARG A 30 -4.46 19.81 -4.83
C ARG A 30 -3.35 20.56 -5.56
N LEU A 31 -2.43 19.84 -6.20
CA LEU A 31 -1.39 20.46 -7.03
C LEU A 31 -1.97 21.12 -8.27
N VAL A 32 -3.03 20.55 -8.84
CA VAL A 32 -3.80 21.17 -9.93
C VAL A 32 -4.54 22.40 -9.44
N ALA A 33 -5.26 22.30 -8.31
CA ALA A 33 -5.98 23.42 -7.73
C ALA A 33 -5.07 24.59 -7.33
N SER A 34 -3.81 24.32 -6.97
CA SER A 34 -2.82 25.36 -6.64
C SER A 34 -2.09 25.94 -7.85
N GLY A 35 -2.30 25.39 -9.06
CA GLY A 35 -1.58 25.79 -10.28
C GLY A 35 -0.13 25.34 -10.34
N THR A 36 0.29 24.42 -9.46
CA THR A 36 1.64 23.83 -9.48
C THR A 36 1.77 22.74 -10.56
N MET A 37 0.63 22.18 -10.97
CA MET A 37 0.50 21.11 -11.96
C MET A 37 -0.68 21.46 -12.88
N ASP A 38 -0.55 21.30 -14.18
CA ASP A 38 -1.66 21.59 -15.11
C ASP A 38 -2.73 20.49 -15.09
N SER A 39 -2.29 19.23 -15.03
CA SER A 39 -3.16 18.06 -14.99
C SER A 39 -2.39 16.83 -14.52
N HIS A 40 -3.13 15.76 -14.21
CA HIS A 40 -2.58 14.45 -13.91
C HIS A 40 -3.44 13.35 -14.50
N GLN A 41 -2.87 12.15 -14.60
CA GLN A 41 -3.60 10.97 -15.05
C GLN A 41 -3.17 9.73 -14.27
N ALA A 42 -4.11 8.79 -14.15
CA ALA A 42 -3.85 7.48 -13.58
C ALA A 42 -3.02 6.63 -14.56
N PHE A 43 -2.04 5.88 -14.05
CA PHE A 43 -1.19 5.00 -14.86
C PHE A 43 -1.19 3.55 -14.39
N ALA A 44 -1.52 3.33 -13.11
CA ALA A 44 -1.64 2.02 -12.51
C ALA A 44 -2.62 2.05 -11.33
N GLU A 45 -3.14 0.89 -10.97
CA GLU A 45 -3.95 0.71 -9.76
C GLU A 45 -3.54 -0.55 -8.99
N SER A 46 -3.77 -0.53 -7.68
CA SER A 46 -3.56 -1.72 -6.84
C SER A 46 -4.56 -2.81 -7.22
N ARG A 47 -4.12 -4.07 -7.27
CA ARG A 47 -5.03 -5.21 -7.51
C ARG A 47 -5.90 -5.52 -6.29
N SER A 48 -5.30 -5.76 -5.14
CA SER A 48 -5.99 -6.06 -3.89
C SER A 48 -5.10 -5.80 -2.69
N ASN A 49 -5.61 -6.14 -1.51
CA ASN A 49 -4.79 -6.37 -0.32
C ASN A 49 -4.53 -7.88 -0.13
N ALA A 50 -3.53 -8.18 0.71
CA ALA A 50 -3.17 -9.53 1.10
C ALA A 50 -2.68 -9.53 2.55
N LEU A 51 -2.73 -10.70 3.17
CA LEU A 51 -2.09 -10.93 4.47
C LEU A 51 -0.68 -11.48 4.22
N LEU A 52 0.34 -10.75 4.64
CA LEU A 52 1.71 -11.24 4.68
C LEU A 52 1.92 -12.01 5.98
N VAL A 53 2.49 -13.21 5.89
CA VAL A 53 2.76 -14.09 7.03
C VAL A 53 4.17 -14.66 6.95
N GLY A 54 4.67 -15.21 8.06
CA GLY A 54 5.91 -15.99 8.05
C GLY A 54 5.83 -17.21 7.12
N GLN A 55 6.97 -17.67 6.63
CA GLN A 55 7.05 -18.78 5.68
C GLN A 55 6.34 -20.03 6.20
N GLY A 56 5.55 -20.65 5.33
CA GLY A 56 4.74 -21.83 5.69
C GLY A 56 3.53 -21.53 6.57
N ASN A 57 3.25 -20.25 6.87
CA ASN A 57 2.09 -19.80 7.62
C ASN A 57 1.92 -20.54 8.97
N PRO A 58 2.84 -20.35 9.93
CA PRO A 58 2.93 -21.19 11.14
C PRO A 58 1.71 -21.13 12.06
N LYS A 59 0.88 -20.09 11.91
CA LYS A 59 -0.35 -19.88 12.67
C LYS A 59 -1.61 -20.35 11.96
N ASP A 60 -1.47 -20.90 10.75
CA ASP A 60 -2.57 -21.37 9.90
C ASP A 60 -3.64 -20.29 9.65
N ILE A 61 -3.19 -19.09 9.30
CA ILE A 61 -4.07 -17.97 8.99
C ILE A 61 -4.65 -18.15 7.59
N GLN A 62 -5.96 -18.19 7.45
CA GLN A 62 -6.67 -18.40 6.18
C GLN A 62 -7.42 -17.14 5.72
N GLY A 63 -7.66 -16.18 6.62
CA GLY A 63 -8.27 -14.91 6.26
C GLY A 63 -8.64 -14.04 7.45
N VAL A 64 -9.63 -13.16 7.25
CA VAL A 64 -10.06 -12.16 8.23
C VAL A 64 -10.60 -12.76 9.54
N ALA A 65 -11.18 -13.96 9.50
CA ALA A 65 -11.65 -14.66 10.71
C ALA A 65 -10.50 -14.96 11.68
N ASP A 66 -9.34 -15.37 11.17
CA ASP A 66 -8.20 -15.74 12.00
C ASP A 66 -7.53 -14.55 12.68
N ILE A 67 -7.65 -13.34 12.11
CA ILE A 67 -7.19 -12.09 12.74
C ILE A 67 -7.85 -11.86 14.11
N MET A 68 -9.08 -12.35 14.28
CA MET A 68 -9.83 -12.20 15.53
C MET A 68 -9.42 -13.19 16.62
N ARG A 69 -8.60 -14.21 16.30
CA ARG A 69 -8.08 -15.16 17.30
C ARG A 69 -7.23 -14.43 18.35
N GLU A 70 -7.38 -14.83 19.60
CA GLU A 70 -6.68 -14.21 20.73
C GLU A 70 -5.16 -14.42 20.68
N ASP A 71 -4.71 -15.50 20.04
CA ASP A 71 -3.29 -15.87 19.93
C ASP A 71 -2.55 -15.22 18.76
N ILE A 72 -3.21 -14.32 18.03
CA ILE A 72 -2.70 -13.65 16.83
C ILE A 72 -2.38 -12.17 17.12
N CYS A 73 -1.15 -11.80 16.81
CA CYS A 73 -0.65 -10.44 16.79
C CYS A 73 -0.59 -9.91 15.34
N VAL A 74 -1.12 -8.71 15.12
CA VAL A 74 -1.31 -8.12 13.79
C VAL A 74 -0.47 -6.86 13.66
N ALA A 75 0.33 -6.76 12.60
CA ALA A 75 0.97 -5.52 12.19
C ALA A 75 -0.01 -4.67 11.36
N MET A 76 -0.06 -3.37 11.64
CA MET A 76 -0.92 -2.42 10.94
C MET A 76 -0.21 -1.06 10.80
N SER A 77 -0.50 -0.30 9.74
CA SER A 77 0.05 1.05 9.62
C SER A 77 -0.45 1.97 10.72
N ASN A 78 0.34 2.97 11.10
CA ASN A 78 -0.03 3.88 12.17
C ASN A 78 -1.29 4.71 11.83
N PRO A 79 -2.33 4.72 12.69
CA PRO A 79 -3.57 5.43 12.42
C PRO A 79 -3.43 6.96 12.42
N GLU A 80 -2.36 7.51 12.98
CA GLU A 80 -2.13 8.96 13.05
C GLU A 80 -1.19 9.45 11.95
N SER A 81 -0.03 8.82 11.77
CA SER A 81 0.98 9.24 10.80
C SER A 81 0.78 8.66 9.39
N GLU A 82 0.08 7.53 9.26
CA GLU A 82 -0.10 6.78 8.00
C GLU A 82 -1.59 6.54 7.68
N LYS A 83 -2.42 7.56 7.93
CA LYS A 83 -3.90 7.54 7.80
C LYS A 83 -4.42 6.90 6.50
N ALA A 84 -3.80 7.23 5.37
CA ALA A 84 -4.27 6.76 4.07
C ALA A 84 -4.17 5.23 3.94
N SER A 85 -3.03 4.63 4.27
CA SER A 85 -2.89 3.17 4.25
C SER A 85 -3.68 2.51 5.37
N PHE A 86 -3.73 3.13 6.57
CA PHE A 86 -4.51 2.59 7.69
C PHE A 86 -5.97 2.44 7.32
N GLN A 87 -6.57 3.47 6.73
CA GLN A 87 -7.96 3.45 6.33
C GLN A 87 -8.23 2.41 5.25
N VAL A 88 -7.39 2.35 4.20
CA VAL A 88 -7.54 1.34 3.14
C VAL A 88 -7.52 -0.08 3.70
N TYR A 89 -6.58 -0.37 4.60
CA TYR A 89 -6.46 -1.68 5.22
C TYR A 89 -7.62 -2.00 6.15
N LEU A 90 -8.02 -1.06 6.99
CA LEU A 90 -9.12 -1.23 7.93
C LEU A 90 -10.46 -1.42 7.19
N ASP A 91 -10.75 -0.57 6.19
CA ASP A 91 -11.96 -0.67 5.37
C ASP A 91 -12.05 -2.04 4.69
N SER A 92 -10.91 -2.50 4.14
CA SER A 92 -10.86 -3.80 3.48
C SER A 92 -11.11 -4.95 4.46
N LEU A 93 -10.52 -4.90 5.66
CA LEU A 93 -10.76 -5.91 6.69
C LEU A 93 -12.21 -5.89 7.20
N VAL A 94 -12.79 -4.72 7.43
CA VAL A 94 -14.19 -4.59 7.86
C VAL A 94 -15.14 -5.12 6.79
N ALA A 95 -14.95 -4.72 5.54
CA ALA A 95 -15.81 -5.19 4.46
C ALA A 95 -15.68 -6.71 4.23
N LEU A 96 -14.49 -7.29 4.38
CA LEU A 96 -14.29 -8.74 4.35
C LEU A 96 -14.96 -9.44 5.53
N ALA A 97 -14.90 -8.85 6.72
CA ALA A 97 -15.58 -9.36 7.92
C ALA A 97 -17.10 -9.37 7.74
N ASP A 98 -17.67 -8.27 7.22
CA ASP A 98 -19.10 -8.16 6.94
C ASP A 98 -19.56 -9.21 5.92
N LEU A 99 -18.80 -9.43 4.85
CA LEU A 99 -19.08 -10.50 3.87
C LEU A 99 -19.03 -11.90 4.49
N ALA A 100 -18.18 -12.10 5.49
CA ALA A 100 -18.09 -13.35 6.26
C ALA A 100 -19.15 -13.48 7.36
N GLY A 101 -20.04 -12.49 7.52
CA GLY A 101 -21.04 -12.46 8.58
C GLY A 101 -20.45 -12.25 9.99
N MET A 102 -19.26 -11.66 10.07
CA MET A 102 -18.59 -11.32 11.32
C MET A 102 -19.02 -9.93 11.81
N ASP A 103 -18.77 -9.65 13.10
CA ASP A 103 -19.02 -8.34 13.67
C ASP A 103 -17.90 -7.36 13.32
N GLY A 104 -18.13 -6.51 12.31
CA GLY A 104 -17.20 -5.44 11.93
C GLY A 104 -16.85 -4.48 13.07
N ALA A 105 -17.74 -4.28 14.06
CA ALA A 105 -17.45 -3.41 15.21
C ALA A 105 -16.38 -4.01 16.13
N ALA A 106 -16.37 -5.33 16.30
CA ALA A 106 -15.32 -6.01 17.05
C ALA A 106 -13.95 -5.86 16.37
N LEU A 107 -13.92 -5.86 15.04
CA LEU A 107 -12.70 -5.64 14.27
C LEU A 107 -12.22 -4.18 14.40
N MET A 108 -13.13 -3.21 14.35
CA MET A 108 -12.79 -1.80 14.62
C MET A 108 -12.21 -1.60 16.02
N GLU A 109 -12.77 -2.26 17.05
CA GLU A 109 -12.24 -2.18 18.42
C GLU A 109 -10.86 -2.82 18.54
N LEU A 110 -10.59 -3.93 17.83
CA LEU A 110 -9.26 -4.55 17.77
C LEU A 110 -8.20 -3.55 17.30
N PHE A 111 -8.51 -2.80 16.25
CA PHE A 111 -7.62 -1.79 15.64
C PHE A 111 -7.71 -0.40 16.31
N SER A 112 -8.46 -0.23 17.40
CA SER A 112 -8.49 1.01 18.20
C SER A 112 -7.19 1.29 18.96
N GLY A 113 -6.30 0.30 19.03
CA GLY A 113 -5.02 0.36 19.75
C GLY A 113 -5.09 0.01 21.24
N LYS A 114 -6.27 -0.36 21.75
CA LYS A 114 -6.44 -0.78 23.15
C LYS A 114 -6.18 -2.27 23.40
N SER A 115 -6.20 -3.08 22.33
CA SER A 115 -6.17 -4.54 22.43
C SER A 115 -4.81 -5.11 22.84
N GLY A 116 -3.71 -4.38 22.62
CA GLY A 116 -2.34 -4.88 22.78
C GLY A 116 -1.92 -5.95 21.76
N ARG A 117 -2.85 -6.43 20.93
CA ARG A 117 -2.62 -7.43 19.87
C ARG A 117 -2.31 -6.81 18.51
N VAL A 118 -2.38 -5.48 18.41
CA VAL A 118 -2.05 -4.75 17.19
C VAL A 118 -0.78 -3.97 17.41
N ILE A 119 0.21 -4.21 16.54
CA ILE A 119 1.45 -3.46 16.51
C ILE A 119 1.35 -2.45 15.37
N PHE A 120 1.33 -1.17 15.75
CA PHE A 120 1.40 -0.10 14.78
C PHE A 120 2.85 0.20 14.39
N SER A 121 3.05 0.60 13.14
CA SER A 121 4.33 1.16 12.69
C SER A 121 4.69 2.44 13.44
N ASN A 122 5.99 2.70 13.51
CA ASN A 122 6.52 3.91 14.11
C ASN A 122 6.87 4.99 13.07
N THR A 123 7.22 4.59 11.85
CA THR A 123 7.77 5.50 10.85
C THR A 123 7.16 5.28 9.47
N ILE A 124 7.46 4.15 8.82
CA ILE A 124 6.95 3.83 7.49
C ILE A 124 6.62 2.34 7.46
N TYR A 125 5.33 2.04 7.56
CA TYR A 125 4.80 0.70 7.76
C TYR A 125 5.38 -0.35 6.80
N HIS A 126 5.34 -0.07 5.51
CA HIS A 126 5.82 -1.03 4.51
C HIS A 126 7.33 -1.34 4.67
N ARG A 127 8.14 -0.43 5.22
CA ARG A 127 9.58 -0.68 5.48
C ARG A 127 9.82 -1.47 6.77
N GLU A 128 8.87 -1.47 7.68
CA GLU A 128 8.99 -2.10 9.00
C GLU A 128 8.37 -3.51 9.04
N VAL A 129 7.29 -3.74 8.26
CA VAL A 129 6.53 -5.01 8.24
C VAL A 129 7.41 -6.25 8.08
N PRO A 130 8.35 -6.32 7.10
CA PRO A 130 9.18 -7.51 6.95
C PRO A 130 9.96 -7.84 8.22
N GLN A 131 10.54 -6.83 8.87
CA GLN A 131 11.28 -7.01 10.13
C GLN A 131 10.35 -7.41 11.28
N MET A 132 9.16 -6.81 11.37
CA MET A 132 8.18 -7.15 12.41
C MET A 132 7.78 -8.62 12.37
N LEU A 133 7.56 -9.18 11.16
CA LEU A 133 7.24 -10.59 10.99
C LEU A 133 8.47 -11.49 11.21
N ALA A 134 9.64 -11.10 10.68
CA ALA A 134 10.88 -11.87 10.82
C ALA A 134 11.31 -12.03 12.30
N ASP A 135 11.11 -10.98 13.11
CA ASP A 135 11.41 -11.00 14.54
C ASP A 135 10.32 -11.70 15.38
N GLY A 136 9.23 -12.16 14.77
CA GLY A 136 8.08 -12.75 15.47
C GLY A 136 7.33 -11.73 16.36
N ARG A 137 7.47 -10.43 16.07
CA ARG A 137 6.73 -9.38 16.80
C ARG A 137 5.26 -9.41 16.40
N ALA A 138 4.96 -9.67 15.14
CA ALA A 138 3.63 -9.90 14.62
C ALA A 138 3.57 -11.26 13.89
N ASP A 139 2.39 -11.87 13.88
CA ASP A 139 2.14 -13.12 13.14
C ASP A 139 1.68 -12.85 11.71
N VAL A 140 1.03 -11.70 11.49
CA VAL A 140 0.44 -11.31 10.21
C VAL A 140 0.46 -9.81 10.01
N ALA A 141 0.58 -9.37 8.75
CA ALA A 141 0.49 -7.97 8.37
C ALA A 141 -0.48 -7.78 7.21
N MET A 142 -1.38 -6.80 7.32
CA MET A 142 -2.23 -6.38 6.20
C MET A 142 -1.44 -5.42 5.30
N VAL A 143 -1.26 -5.76 4.02
CA VAL A 143 -0.52 -4.93 3.05
C VAL A 143 -1.22 -4.93 1.70
N TYR A 144 -0.83 -4.03 0.79
CA TYR A 144 -1.18 -4.19 -0.62
C TYR A 144 -0.56 -5.47 -1.21
N TYR A 145 -1.26 -6.10 -2.14
CA TYR A 145 -0.81 -7.30 -2.82
C TYR A 145 0.59 -7.15 -3.46
N HIS A 146 0.86 -6.03 -4.15
CA HIS A 146 2.16 -5.79 -4.77
C HIS A 146 3.32 -5.77 -3.75
N LEU A 147 3.07 -5.33 -2.51
CA LEU A 147 4.06 -5.39 -1.43
C LEU A 147 4.25 -6.83 -0.93
N ALA A 148 3.16 -7.56 -0.70
CA ALA A 148 3.24 -8.96 -0.31
C ALA A 148 4.00 -9.80 -1.34
N LEU A 149 3.68 -9.61 -2.62
CA LEU A 149 4.37 -10.22 -3.75
C LEU A 149 5.85 -9.85 -3.75
N HIS A 150 6.17 -8.56 -3.61
CA HIS A 150 7.57 -8.12 -3.54
C HIS A 150 8.33 -8.86 -2.44
N TYR A 151 7.82 -8.90 -1.21
CA TYR A 151 8.49 -9.55 -0.08
C TYR A 151 8.65 -11.05 -0.26
N CYS A 152 7.62 -11.75 -0.76
CA CYS A 152 7.72 -13.18 -1.06
C CYS A 152 8.75 -13.45 -2.18
N CYS A 153 8.90 -12.55 -3.16
CA CYS A 153 9.89 -12.68 -4.21
C CYS A 153 11.33 -12.47 -3.71
N ILE A 154 11.57 -11.47 -2.85
CA ILE A 154 12.93 -11.13 -2.41
C ILE A 154 13.39 -11.92 -1.17
N PHE A 155 12.45 -12.45 -0.37
CA PHE A 155 12.72 -13.28 0.80
C PHE A 155 11.82 -14.54 0.81
N PRO A 156 11.95 -15.43 -0.19
CA PRO A 156 11.05 -16.59 -0.36
C PRO A 156 11.13 -17.60 0.78
N ASP A 157 12.25 -17.65 1.50
CA ASP A 157 12.43 -18.54 2.65
C ASP A 157 11.89 -17.95 3.96
N MET A 158 11.45 -16.69 3.95
CA MET A 158 10.99 -15.98 5.15
C MET A 158 9.50 -15.65 5.13
N PHE A 159 8.92 -15.40 3.96
CA PHE A 159 7.55 -14.93 3.86
C PHE A 159 6.70 -15.72 2.87
N SER A 160 5.45 -15.93 3.29
CA SER A 160 4.36 -16.37 2.45
C SER A 160 3.25 -15.32 2.48
N MET A 161 2.24 -15.45 1.62
CA MET A 161 1.06 -14.58 1.66
C MET A 161 -0.22 -15.39 1.58
N VAL A 162 -1.29 -14.83 2.14
CA VAL A 162 -2.65 -15.34 2.05
C VAL A 162 -3.47 -14.32 1.25
N ALA A 163 -4.09 -14.80 0.17
CA ALA A 163 -4.98 -13.99 -0.63
C ALA A 163 -6.29 -13.71 0.12
N LEU A 164 -6.77 -12.47 0.05
CA LEU A 164 -8.07 -12.06 0.61
C LEU A 164 -9.21 -12.09 -0.42
N GLY A 165 -8.89 -12.53 -1.64
CA GLY A 165 -9.82 -12.78 -2.73
C GLY A 165 -9.08 -13.42 -3.90
N GLY A 166 -9.70 -14.40 -4.57
CA GLY A 166 -9.04 -15.15 -5.63
C GLY A 166 -7.92 -16.06 -5.09
N THR A 167 -6.76 -16.03 -5.73
CA THR A 167 -5.57 -16.80 -5.34
C THR A 167 -4.36 -15.89 -5.16
N CYS A 168 -3.26 -16.40 -4.60
CA CYS A 168 -2.03 -15.60 -4.47
C CYS A 168 -1.40 -15.24 -5.82
N ASP A 169 -1.56 -16.09 -6.85
CA ASP A 169 -1.05 -15.81 -8.20
C ASP A 169 -2.00 -14.92 -9.01
N ASP A 170 -3.30 -15.03 -8.74
CA ASP A 170 -4.35 -14.25 -9.38
C ASP A 170 -5.33 -13.69 -8.34
N PRO A 171 -4.94 -12.61 -7.64
CA PRO A 171 -5.81 -11.97 -6.68
C PRO A 171 -6.98 -11.32 -7.41
N GLN A 172 -8.19 -11.58 -6.90
CA GLN A 172 -9.43 -11.08 -7.45
C GLN A 172 -9.91 -9.86 -6.67
N GLN A 173 -10.23 -8.79 -7.40
CA GLN A 173 -10.93 -7.65 -6.83
C GLN A 173 -12.32 -8.10 -6.40
N GLY A 174 -12.63 -7.88 -5.12
CA GLY A 174 -13.93 -8.15 -4.55
C GLY A 174 -14.57 -6.85 -4.10
N PRO A 175 -15.90 -6.80 -3.86
CA PRO A 175 -16.58 -5.58 -3.43
C PRO A 175 -16.03 -5.02 -2.10
N ALA A 176 -15.30 -5.84 -1.34
CA ALA A 176 -14.67 -5.47 -0.09
C ALA A 176 -13.24 -4.89 -0.22
N HIS A 177 -12.61 -4.90 -1.40
CA HIS A 177 -11.23 -4.47 -1.54
C HIS A 177 -11.15 -2.99 -1.95
N SER A 178 -10.53 -2.15 -1.11
CA SER A 178 -10.24 -0.76 -1.46
C SER A 178 -9.11 -0.68 -2.48
N ILE A 179 -9.41 -0.16 -3.66
CA ILE A 179 -8.43 0.05 -4.74
C ILE A 179 -7.82 1.43 -4.61
N THR A 180 -6.49 1.51 -4.73
CA THR A 180 -5.76 2.77 -4.85
C THR A 180 -5.28 2.95 -6.28
N ARG A 181 -5.65 4.08 -6.89
CA ARG A 181 -5.10 4.52 -8.17
C ARG A 181 -3.88 5.39 -7.94
N TYR A 182 -2.84 5.12 -8.72
CA TYR A 182 -1.61 5.88 -8.74
C TYR A 182 -1.63 6.83 -9.92
N HIS A 183 -1.45 8.11 -9.62
CA HIS A 183 -1.49 9.18 -10.60
C HIS A 183 -0.11 9.80 -10.75
N LEU A 184 0.14 10.35 -11.93
CA LEU A 184 1.33 11.11 -12.24
C LEU A 184 0.97 12.37 -13.03
N GLY A 185 1.76 13.41 -12.86
CA GLY A 185 1.63 14.67 -13.61
C GLY A 185 2.94 15.44 -13.65
N LEU A 186 3.06 16.31 -14.65
CA LEU A 186 4.20 17.23 -14.77
C LEU A 186 4.09 18.33 -13.73
N ILE A 187 5.23 18.77 -13.21
CA ILE A 187 5.31 19.98 -12.39
C ILE A 187 5.80 21.12 -13.28
N GLY A 188 5.05 22.23 -13.30
CA GLY A 188 5.26 23.28 -14.29
C GLY A 188 5.21 22.73 -15.72
N ASP A 189 6.23 23.04 -16.52
CA ASP A 189 6.37 22.53 -17.90
C ASP A 189 7.01 21.13 -17.98
N GLY A 190 7.37 20.52 -16.83
CA GLY A 190 8.03 19.22 -16.77
C GLY A 190 9.52 19.24 -17.15
N GLY A 191 10.12 20.39 -17.50
CA GLY A 191 11.51 20.51 -17.94
C GLY A 191 11.92 19.54 -19.06
N ASP A 192 13.22 19.30 -19.20
CA ASP A 192 13.77 18.55 -20.34
C ASP A 192 13.32 17.07 -20.41
N TRP A 193 12.97 16.49 -19.25
CA TRP A 193 12.80 15.03 -19.12
C TRP A 193 11.39 14.60 -18.72
N GLY A 194 10.55 15.54 -18.25
CA GLY A 194 9.25 15.23 -17.67
C GLY A 194 8.35 14.49 -18.66
N SER A 195 8.11 15.07 -19.83
CA SER A 195 7.22 14.47 -20.83
C SER A 195 7.71 13.08 -21.28
N SER A 196 9.00 12.92 -21.56
CA SER A 196 9.56 11.62 -21.96
C SER A 196 9.42 10.56 -20.87
N PHE A 197 9.56 10.96 -19.60
CA PHE A 197 9.34 10.06 -18.46
C PHE A 197 7.86 9.69 -18.31
N VAL A 198 6.95 10.65 -18.44
CA VAL A 198 5.50 10.40 -18.43
C VAL A 198 5.12 9.42 -19.54
N ASP A 199 5.58 9.65 -20.77
CA ASP A 199 5.30 8.76 -21.91
C ASP A 199 5.82 7.34 -21.67
N PHE A 200 7.02 7.21 -21.09
CA PHE A 200 7.55 5.91 -20.70
C PHE A 200 6.67 5.21 -19.66
N MET A 201 6.25 5.93 -18.61
CA MET A 201 5.44 5.39 -17.52
C MET A 201 4.05 4.92 -17.98
N LEU A 202 3.48 5.54 -19.02
CA LEU A 202 2.22 5.11 -19.65
C LEU A 202 2.40 4.04 -20.73
N GLY A 203 3.64 3.84 -21.18
CA GLY A 203 3.97 2.93 -22.26
C GLY A 203 3.85 1.46 -21.87
N ASN A 204 3.71 0.61 -22.88
CA ASN A 204 3.58 -0.85 -22.69
C ASN A 204 4.76 -1.48 -21.93
N ILE A 205 5.98 -0.91 -22.05
CA ILE A 205 7.16 -1.41 -21.35
C ILE A 205 6.97 -1.27 -19.84
N ALA A 206 6.61 -0.07 -19.37
CA ALA A 206 6.36 0.17 -17.94
C ALA A 206 5.10 -0.58 -17.47
N GLY A 207 4.05 -0.62 -18.31
CA GLY A 207 2.84 -1.42 -18.07
C GLY A 207 3.13 -2.88 -17.72
N ALA A 208 4.01 -3.54 -18.49
CA ALA A 208 4.42 -4.92 -18.24
C ALA A 208 5.17 -5.07 -16.91
N PHE A 209 5.93 -4.06 -16.47
CA PHE A 209 6.55 -4.08 -15.14
C PHE A 209 5.51 -3.93 -14.02
N TYR A 210 4.51 -3.08 -14.19
CA TYR A 210 3.43 -2.95 -13.20
C TYR A 210 2.74 -4.29 -12.97
N GLU A 211 2.34 -4.97 -14.05
CA GLU A 211 1.69 -6.28 -14.01
C GLU A 211 2.58 -7.34 -13.36
N LYS A 212 3.84 -7.42 -13.79
CA LYS A 212 4.84 -8.33 -13.21
C LYS A 212 5.02 -8.13 -11.71
N HIS A 213 4.88 -6.89 -11.24
CA HIS A 213 5.04 -6.52 -9.83
C HIS A 213 3.70 -6.38 -9.08
N GLY A 214 2.60 -6.92 -9.63
CA GLY A 214 1.33 -7.07 -8.92
C GLY A 214 0.44 -5.83 -8.89
N LEU A 215 0.70 -4.86 -9.77
CA LEU A 215 -0.19 -3.74 -10.07
C LEU A 215 -0.98 -4.02 -11.34
N GLN A 216 -2.11 -3.36 -11.50
CA GLN A 216 -2.88 -3.35 -12.74
C GLN A 216 -2.53 -2.09 -13.52
N ARG A 217 -2.12 -2.25 -14.79
CA ARG A 217 -1.89 -1.10 -15.68
C ARG A 217 -3.22 -0.41 -16.01
N LEU A 218 -3.16 0.90 -16.19
CA LEU A 218 -4.28 1.70 -16.71
C LEU A 218 -3.87 2.29 -18.05
N GLY A 219 -4.60 1.94 -19.11
CA GLY A 219 -4.26 2.26 -20.51
C GLY A 219 -4.20 1.03 -21.39
#